data_AF-A0A1F3NDA6-F1
#
_entry.id   AF-A0A1F3NDA6-F1
#
_cell.length_a   1.000
_cell.length_b   1.000
_cell.length_c   1.000
_cell.angle_alpha   90.00
_cell.angle_beta   90.00
_cell.angle_gamma   90.00
#
_symmetry.space_group_name_H-M   'P 1'
#
loop_
_entity.id
_entity.type
_entity.pdbx_description
1 polymer ?
#
loop_
_entity_poly.entity_id
_entity_poly.type
_entity_poly.pdbx_seq_one_letter_code
_entity_poly.pdbx_strand_id
1 'polypeptide(L)'
;MKRRKFVKTSLVTAAGVAIAPALLTRCTGKPQLMKRTFGRLGFEVTTIGLGGQASLQWTPEGVDPVKIILKAFDLGINYFDTSNLYGPSQTNFGKAFRIKNLIPGETGYDESLRQAIFLTTKTHLRYAKGDGEVQGVNNWTNGTPGTHTIDDLHRSLSQMFGDGQGNYPKGAYLDMVLFHNLNTREEVDAIFEGLDNPDPDAERIGALAALRDFRDGTNLTGLNPGNEKLIRHIGFSGHFDPSVNMYMICCDRTNLLDAMLVAINANDKLMFNMQYNVIPLAAAKNMGVIAMKVFADGAMYTKPAEWSNTPQHVVTTMGSPSLPSRPLIQYSLTTPGVHVAIIGTGHISDKFEECQLNNNIKDAQILTGGLSEEERLKIEEMAAKVKEGKTNYFQTAARPLTAPDEVSVTQKTENNVRTATLSWNTAYAADAPMKSYEIWRDGNKIKEIPFTPQITMDPFIFSEPLSDKTTHSYIVKIVDSKNRTDESGPVILEGIV
;
A
#
# COMPACT_ATOMS: atom_id res chain seq x y z
N MET A 1 -26.84 54.06 2.12
CA MET A 1 -27.91 53.06 1.83
C MET A 1 -27.55 52.28 0.57
N LYS A 2 -27.65 50.95 0.62
CA LYS A 2 -27.34 49.98 -0.47
C LYS A 2 -28.30 50.10 -1.68
N ARG A 3 -27.82 49.71 -2.88
CA ARG A 3 -28.55 49.02 -4.00
C ARG A 3 -27.51 48.67 -5.11
N ARG A 4 -27.13 47.38 -5.33
CA ARG A 4 -27.68 46.35 -6.28
C ARG A 4 -27.82 46.86 -7.73
N LYS A 5 -27.55 46.17 -8.86
CA LYS A 5 -27.15 44.81 -9.33
C LYS A 5 -26.84 44.99 -10.86
N PHE A 6 -25.75 44.47 -11.42
CA PHE A 6 -25.65 43.29 -12.31
C PHE A 6 -26.54 43.26 -13.58
N VAL A 7 -25.94 43.38 -14.79
CA VAL A 7 -26.37 42.74 -16.06
C VAL A 7 -25.15 42.44 -16.94
N LYS A 8 -25.17 41.24 -17.56
CA LYS A 8 -24.24 40.62 -18.50
C LYS A 8 -24.11 41.36 -19.84
N THR A 9 -22.94 41.27 -20.49
CA THR A 9 -22.88 41.10 -21.95
C THR A 9 -21.62 40.31 -22.33
N SER A 10 -21.83 39.22 -23.05
CA SER A 10 -20.82 38.34 -23.64
C SER A 10 -20.16 38.99 -24.86
N LEU A 11 -18.89 38.69 -25.14
CA LEU A 11 -18.37 38.60 -26.50
C LEU A 11 -17.11 37.72 -26.53
N VAL A 12 -17.22 36.65 -27.30
CA VAL A 12 -16.15 35.72 -27.67
C VAL A 12 -15.25 36.41 -28.69
N THR A 13 -13.92 36.31 -28.53
CA THR A 13 -13.00 36.50 -29.64
C THR A 13 -11.84 35.53 -29.50
N ALA A 14 -11.88 34.49 -30.32
CA ALA A 14 -10.77 33.58 -30.55
C ALA A 14 -9.73 34.29 -31.42
N ALA A 15 -8.50 34.36 -30.94
CA ALA A 15 -7.32 34.63 -31.77
C ALA A 15 -6.22 33.68 -31.31
N GLY A 16 -5.89 32.71 -32.17
CA GLY A 16 -4.87 31.70 -31.93
C GLY A 16 -3.49 32.33 -31.77
N VAL A 17 -2.79 31.91 -30.73
CA VAL A 17 -1.34 32.09 -30.63
C VAL A 17 -0.72 30.75 -31.02
N ALA A 18 -0.15 30.72 -32.22
CA ALA A 18 0.79 29.68 -32.61
C ALA A 18 2.04 29.83 -31.73
N ILE A 19 2.24 28.92 -30.78
CA ILE A 19 3.50 28.84 -30.04
C ILE A 19 4.47 28.05 -30.90
N ALA A 20 5.40 28.77 -31.55
CA ALA A 20 6.54 28.19 -32.22
C ALA A 20 7.44 27.43 -31.21
N PRO A 21 8.12 26.35 -31.62
CA PRO A 21 8.95 25.56 -30.73
C PRO A 21 10.20 26.37 -30.37
N ALA A 22 10.27 26.84 -29.12
CA ALA A 22 11.51 27.39 -28.60
C ALA A 22 12.56 26.27 -28.56
N LEU A 23 13.69 26.54 -29.22
CA LEU A 23 14.91 25.75 -29.16
C LEU A 23 15.22 25.33 -27.72
N LEU A 24 15.19 24.02 -27.46
CA LEU A 24 15.75 23.43 -26.25
C LEU A 24 17.28 23.52 -26.33
N THR A 25 17.85 24.62 -25.86
CA THR A 25 19.22 24.64 -25.37
C THR A 25 19.33 23.65 -24.23
N ARG A 26 20.14 22.59 -24.43
CA ARG A 26 20.56 21.62 -23.41
C ARG A 26 21.17 22.36 -22.21
N CYS A 27 20.36 22.63 -21.20
CA CYS A 27 20.83 22.70 -19.83
C CYS A 27 20.87 21.26 -19.33
N THR A 28 22.06 20.75 -19.07
CA THR A 28 22.28 19.45 -18.42
C THR A 28 21.88 19.54 -16.95
N GLY A 29 20.57 19.65 -16.70
CA GLY A 29 19.95 19.44 -15.38
C GLY A 29 19.56 17.97 -15.24
N LYS A 30 19.69 17.41 -14.02
CA LYS A 30 19.09 16.12 -13.70
C LYS A 30 17.59 16.18 -14.06
N PRO A 31 17.00 15.13 -14.65
CA PRO A 31 15.57 15.14 -14.97
C PRO A 31 14.78 15.38 -13.68
N GLN A 32 13.93 16.40 -13.66
CA GLN A 32 13.05 16.65 -12.53
C GLN A 32 11.95 15.58 -12.56
N LEU A 33 12.11 14.57 -11.71
CA LEU A 33 11.14 13.48 -11.60
C LEU A 33 9.83 14.00 -11.00
N MET A 34 8.71 13.50 -11.52
CA MET A 34 7.41 13.76 -10.91
C MET A 34 7.36 13.20 -9.50
N LYS A 35 6.79 14.00 -8.61
CA LYS A 35 6.57 13.68 -7.22
C LYS A 35 5.09 13.78 -6.85
N ARG A 36 4.71 13.09 -5.78
CA ARG A 36 3.38 13.15 -5.18
C ARG A 36 3.55 13.29 -3.66
N THR A 37 2.64 14.03 -3.02
CA THR A 37 2.52 14.03 -1.56
C THR A 37 2.18 12.63 -1.10
N PHE A 38 3.01 12.04 -0.23
CA PHE A 38 2.91 10.65 0.13
C PHE A 38 1.90 10.42 1.26
N GLY A 39 0.60 10.36 0.93
CA GLY A 39 -0.47 10.28 1.92
C GLY A 39 -0.36 11.37 3.00
N ARG A 40 -0.54 10.99 4.26
CA ARG A 40 -0.39 11.87 5.43
C ARG A 40 1.04 12.12 5.90
N LEU A 41 2.05 11.52 5.25
CA LEU A 41 3.44 11.56 5.70
C LEU A 41 4.12 12.92 5.50
N GLY A 42 3.55 13.80 4.66
CA GLY A 42 4.13 15.11 4.34
C GLY A 42 5.43 15.03 3.53
N PHE A 43 5.77 13.86 2.98
CA PHE A 43 6.95 13.65 2.13
C PHE A 43 6.57 13.69 0.65
N GLU A 44 7.35 14.39 -0.18
CA GLU A 44 7.19 14.40 -1.63
C GLU A 44 7.97 13.25 -2.27
N VAL A 45 7.26 12.16 -2.54
CA VAL A 45 7.85 10.92 -3.07
C VAL A 45 7.87 10.93 -4.59
N THR A 46 8.95 10.48 -5.21
CA THR A 46 8.99 10.25 -6.66
C THR A 46 7.98 9.19 -7.06
N THR A 47 7.36 9.33 -8.23
CA THR A 47 6.37 8.33 -8.71
C THR A 47 6.98 6.93 -8.88
N ILE A 48 8.30 6.82 -8.95
CA ILE A 48 9.03 5.55 -8.96
C ILE A 48 9.98 5.44 -7.77
N GLY A 49 10.03 4.26 -7.17
CA GLY A 49 11.02 3.86 -6.17
C GLY A 49 11.83 2.65 -6.63
N LEU A 50 12.99 2.45 -6.00
CA LEU A 50 13.83 1.26 -6.25
C LEU A 50 13.38 0.12 -5.33
N GLY A 51 12.96 -1.01 -5.94
CA GLY A 51 12.61 -2.22 -5.21
C GLY A 51 13.84 -3.06 -4.85
N GLY A 52 13.95 -3.51 -3.60
CA GLY A 52 15.10 -4.21 -3.04
C GLY A 52 15.18 -5.72 -3.29
N GLN A 53 14.19 -6.31 -3.98
CA GLN A 53 14.23 -7.71 -4.42
C GLN A 53 15.09 -7.84 -5.70
N ALA A 54 14.56 -8.38 -6.81
CA ALA A 54 15.23 -8.49 -8.13
C ALA A 54 16.76 -8.73 -8.03
N SER A 55 17.59 -7.97 -8.75
CA SER A 55 19.06 -8.11 -8.68
C SER A 55 19.68 -7.70 -7.35
N LEU A 56 18.96 -7.02 -6.45
CA LEU A 56 19.48 -6.64 -5.13
C LEU A 56 19.43 -7.81 -4.14
N GLN A 57 18.50 -8.75 -4.32
CA GLN A 57 18.43 -10.03 -3.59
C GLN A 57 19.04 -11.19 -4.40
N TRP A 58 18.62 -11.33 -5.66
CA TRP A 58 18.93 -12.46 -6.53
C TRP A 58 19.87 -12.02 -7.66
N THR A 59 21.08 -11.61 -7.32
CA THR A 59 22.04 -10.99 -8.26
C THR A 59 22.43 -11.92 -9.41
N PRO A 60 22.09 -11.60 -10.68
CA PRO A 60 22.59 -12.35 -11.83
C PRO A 60 24.09 -12.19 -12.02
N GLU A 61 24.71 -13.13 -12.74
CA GLU A 61 26.12 -13.03 -13.11
C GLU A 61 26.39 -11.72 -13.88
N GLY A 62 27.51 -11.07 -13.56
CA GLY A 62 27.92 -9.81 -14.18
C GLY A 62 27.13 -8.56 -13.74
N VAL A 63 26.14 -8.71 -12.86
CA VAL A 63 25.39 -7.58 -12.29
C VAL A 63 26.00 -7.13 -10.98
N ASP A 64 26.18 -5.81 -10.83
CA ASP A 64 26.58 -5.18 -9.57
C ASP A 64 25.36 -4.47 -8.94
N PRO A 65 24.79 -4.99 -7.84
CA PRO A 65 23.61 -4.42 -7.20
C PRO A 65 23.90 -3.05 -6.57
N VAL A 66 25.14 -2.79 -6.14
CA VAL A 66 25.54 -1.49 -5.57
C VAL A 66 25.46 -0.41 -6.64
N LYS A 67 25.92 -0.70 -7.88
CA LYS A 67 25.80 0.24 -9.00
C LYS A 67 24.35 0.54 -9.38
N ILE A 68 23.43 -0.41 -9.23
CA ILE A 68 21.98 -0.16 -9.43
C ILE A 68 21.48 0.88 -8.43
N ILE A 69 21.83 0.73 -7.15
CA ILE A 69 21.43 1.67 -6.08
C ILE A 69 22.05 3.06 -6.34
N LEU A 70 23.35 3.13 -6.64
CA LEU A 70 24.03 4.40 -6.94
C LEU A 70 23.40 5.11 -8.14
N LYS A 71 23.08 4.35 -9.21
CA LYS A 71 22.41 4.93 -10.38
C LYS A 71 21.01 5.45 -10.04
N ALA A 72 20.26 4.80 -9.17
CA ALA A 72 18.96 5.30 -8.70
C ALA A 72 19.10 6.64 -7.96
N PHE A 73 20.11 6.79 -7.09
CA PHE A 73 20.45 8.08 -6.47
C PHE A 73 20.80 9.14 -7.51
N ASP A 74 21.63 8.80 -8.49
CA ASP A 74 22.10 9.76 -9.49
C ASP A 74 20.97 10.25 -10.41
N LEU A 75 20.00 9.38 -10.70
CA LEU A 75 18.79 9.69 -11.45
C LEU A 75 17.71 10.40 -10.62
N GLY A 76 17.91 10.57 -9.31
CA GLY A 76 17.03 11.37 -8.45
C GLY A 76 15.84 10.61 -7.86
N ILE A 77 15.83 9.28 -7.89
CA ILE A 77 14.85 8.48 -7.14
C ILE A 77 15.03 8.76 -5.65
N ASN A 78 13.93 8.98 -4.94
CA ASN A 78 13.97 9.26 -3.51
C ASN A 78 13.18 8.28 -2.64
N TYR A 79 12.70 7.17 -3.20
CA TYR A 79 12.09 6.08 -2.43
C TYR A 79 12.86 4.79 -2.64
N PHE A 80 13.30 4.17 -1.54
CA PHE A 80 14.10 2.96 -1.54
C PHE A 80 13.45 1.91 -0.64
N ASP A 81 13.20 0.74 -1.20
CA ASP A 81 12.55 -0.38 -0.52
C ASP A 81 13.51 -1.54 -0.35
N THR A 82 13.53 -2.15 0.84
CA THR A 82 14.26 -3.40 1.13
C THR A 82 13.50 -4.22 2.17
N SER A 83 14.09 -5.29 2.70
CA SER A 83 13.46 -6.18 3.69
C SER A 83 14.50 -7.03 4.40
N ASN A 84 14.21 -7.38 5.66
CA ASN A 84 14.93 -8.37 6.44
C ASN A 84 14.91 -9.80 5.84
N LEU A 85 14.07 -10.04 4.82
CA LEU A 85 13.98 -11.31 4.06
C LEU A 85 14.61 -11.25 2.66
N TYR A 86 15.23 -10.13 2.28
CA TYR A 86 15.80 -9.96 0.94
C TYR A 86 17.29 -10.28 0.87
N GLY A 87 17.76 -11.27 1.64
CA GLY A 87 19.16 -11.72 1.62
C GLY A 87 20.16 -10.56 1.66
N PRO A 88 21.01 -10.38 0.63
CA PRO A 88 22.06 -9.34 0.62
C PRO A 88 21.56 -7.92 0.33
N SER A 89 20.26 -7.69 0.11
CA SER A 89 19.72 -6.39 -0.30
C SER A 89 20.12 -5.25 0.64
N GLN A 90 19.95 -5.44 1.95
CA GLN A 90 20.28 -4.41 2.95
C GLN A 90 21.78 -4.13 3.04
N THR A 91 22.63 -5.17 2.90
CA THR A 91 24.10 -4.96 2.90
C THR A 91 24.57 -4.29 1.61
N ASN A 92 23.89 -4.52 0.48
CA ASN A 92 24.13 -3.76 -0.76
C ASN A 92 23.76 -2.28 -0.60
N PHE A 93 22.65 -1.96 0.08
CA PHE A 93 22.34 -0.59 0.49
C PHE A 93 23.42 -0.01 1.39
N GLY A 94 23.91 -0.76 2.38
CA GLY A 94 24.99 -0.28 3.26
C GLY A 94 26.30 0.02 2.54
N LYS A 95 26.65 -0.72 1.48
CA LYS A 95 27.78 -0.40 0.62
C LYS A 95 27.54 0.90 -0.17
N ALA A 96 26.35 1.06 -0.74
CA ALA A 96 26.00 2.27 -1.48
C ALA A 96 25.94 3.52 -0.57
N PHE A 97 25.45 3.38 0.66
CA PHE A 97 25.36 4.48 1.62
C PHE A 97 26.72 5.03 2.00
N ARG A 98 27.73 4.18 2.18
CA ARG A 98 29.12 4.62 2.37
C ARG A 98 29.64 5.45 1.21
N ILE A 99 29.38 5.01 -0.03
CA ILE A 99 29.78 5.73 -1.25
C ILE A 99 29.05 7.08 -1.37
N LYS A 100 27.80 7.16 -0.92
CA LYS A 100 26.99 8.40 -0.92
C LYS A 100 27.12 9.23 0.36
N ASN A 101 28.05 8.87 1.25
CA ASN A 101 28.26 9.51 2.56
C ASN A 101 26.97 9.62 3.40
N LEU A 102 26.18 8.55 3.51
CA LEU A 102 24.91 8.54 4.23
C LEU A 102 25.00 7.95 5.64
N ILE A 103 26.22 7.72 6.15
CA ILE A 103 26.46 7.17 7.48
C ILE A 103 26.59 8.32 8.49
N PRO A 104 25.65 8.46 9.46
CA PRO A 104 25.72 9.53 10.44
C PRO A 104 26.98 9.47 11.29
N GLY A 105 27.59 10.63 11.55
CA GLY A 105 28.80 10.76 12.36
C GLY A 105 30.12 10.48 11.63
N GLU A 106 30.09 9.94 10.41
CA GLU A 106 31.30 9.83 9.57
C GLU A 106 31.66 11.18 8.92
N THR A 107 32.96 11.38 8.65
CA THR A 107 33.45 12.56 7.96
C THR A 107 32.82 12.68 6.57
N GLY A 108 32.17 13.81 6.30
CA GLY A 108 31.52 14.06 5.01
C GLY A 108 30.07 13.57 4.93
N TYR A 109 29.47 13.14 6.05
CA TYR A 109 28.05 12.77 6.12
C TYR A 109 27.14 13.82 5.46
N ASP A 110 26.40 13.39 4.44
CA ASP A 110 25.44 14.19 3.68
C ASP A 110 24.04 14.08 4.30
N GLU A 111 23.84 14.83 5.37
CA GLU A 111 22.56 14.88 6.08
C GLU A 111 21.42 15.35 5.16
N SER A 112 21.70 16.32 4.28
CA SER A 112 20.71 16.85 3.35
C SER A 112 20.21 15.77 2.39
N LEU A 113 21.11 14.95 1.83
CA LEU A 113 20.73 13.83 0.99
C LEU A 113 20.00 12.75 1.80
N ARG A 114 20.44 12.45 3.03
CA ARG A 114 19.74 11.46 3.88
C ARG A 114 18.30 11.88 4.16
N GLN A 115 18.06 13.16 4.46
CA GLN A 115 16.71 13.69 4.69
C GLN A 115 15.87 13.78 3.39
N ALA A 116 16.52 13.88 2.23
CA ALA A 116 15.84 13.96 0.94
C ALA A 116 15.34 12.62 0.39
N ILE A 117 15.74 11.49 1.00
CA ILE A 117 15.30 10.13 0.62
C ILE A 117 14.41 9.49 1.68
N PHE A 118 13.60 8.54 1.24
CA PHE A 118 12.71 7.74 2.07
C PHE A 118 13.13 6.27 1.99
N LEU A 119 13.69 5.74 3.07
CA LEU A 119 14.19 4.38 3.21
C LEU A 119 13.21 3.52 3.99
N THR A 120 12.69 2.49 3.32
CA THR A 120 11.73 1.53 3.89
C THR A 120 12.35 0.15 3.97
N THR A 121 12.26 -0.47 5.15
CA THR A 121 12.53 -1.90 5.33
C THR A 121 11.27 -2.63 5.83
N LYS A 122 11.38 -3.93 6.05
CA LYS A 122 10.28 -4.76 6.52
C LYS A 122 10.75 -5.83 7.49
N THR A 123 9.83 -6.29 8.33
CA THR A 123 9.99 -7.47 9.18
C THR A 123 8.83 -8.44 8.95
N HIS A 124 9.11 -9.75 9.01
CA HIS A 124 8.05 -10.78 9.02
C HIS A 124 7.77 -11.31 10.42
N LEU A 125 8.39 -10.73 11.44
CA LEU A 125 8.16 -11.12 12.84
C LEU A 125 6.95 -10.36 13.37
N ARG A 126 5.99 -11.08 13.97
CA ARG A 126 4.68 -10.59 14.44
C ARG A 126 4.69 -10.21 15.92
N TYR A 127 5.66 -10.73 16.67
CA TYR A 127 5.86 -10.46 18.08
C TYR A 127 7.18 -9.73 18.35
N ALA A 128 7.15 -8.85 19.34
CA ALA A 128 8.30 -8.18 19.90
C ALA A 128 8.82 -8.86 21.20
N LYS A 129 7.98 -9.65 21.88
CA LYS A 129 8.32 -10.43 23.08
C LYS A 129 7.43 -11.68 23.15
N GLY A 130 7.97 -12.75 23.73
CA GLY A 130 7.26 -13.99 24.02
C GLY A 130 7.40 -15.06 22.93
N ASP A 131 6.68 -16.17 23.05
CA ASP A 131 6.75 -17.26 22.09
C ASP A 131 6.16 -16.85 20.73
N GLY A 132 6.86 -17.21 19.65
CA GLY A 132 6.47 -16.95 18.27
C GLY A 132 5.67 -18.08 17.61
N GLU A 133 5.56 -19.26 18.25
CA GLU A 133 4.85 -20.43 17.71
C GLU A 133 3.34 -20.41 18.04
N VAL A 134 2.65 -19.38 17.57
CA VAL A 134 1.19 -19.26 17.71
C VAL A 134 0.50 -19.80 16.45
N GLN A 135 -0.53 -20.63 16.63
CA GLN A 135 -1.29 -21.20 15.52
C GLN A 135 -1.83 -20.11 14.59
N GLY A 136 -1.60 -20.23 13.28
CA GLY A 136 -2.05 -19.27 12.28
C GLY A 136 -1.16 -18.03 12.14
N VAL A 137 -0.08 -17.93 12.93
CA VAL A 137 0.88 -16.82 12.90
C VAL A 137 2.21 -17.27 12.29
N ASN A 138 2.54 -16.76 11.10
CA ASN A 138 3.81 -17.08 10.45
C ASN A 138 4.89 -16.05 10.78
N ASN A 139 6.05 -16.54 11.21
CA ASN A 139 7.23 -15.74 11.53
C ASN A 139 8.40 -16.22 10.69
N TRP A 140 9.02 -15.31 9.93
CA TRP A 140 10.23 -15.60 9.16
C TRP A 140 11.26 -14.50 9.35
N THR A 141 12.54 -14.87 9.33
CA THR A 141 13.65 -13.91 9.30
C THR A 141 14.85 -14.54 8.59
N ASN A 142 15.71 -13.71 7.99
CA ASN A 142 17.07 -14.14 7.60
C ASN A 142 18.09 -13.85 8.71
N GLY A 143 17.65 -13.33 9.87
CA GLY A 143 18.43 -13.25 11.09
C GLY A 143 18.46 -14.58 11.85
N THR A 144 18.88 -14.52 13.11
CA THR A 144 18.94 -15.70 14.00
C THR A 144 17.52 -16.23 14.27
N PRO A 145 17.28 -17.56 14.18
CA PRO A 145 16.00 -18.14 14.58
C PRO A 145 15.61 -17.80 16.03
N GLY A 146 14.32 -17.58 16.27
CA GLY A 146 13.79 -17.23 17.60
C GLY A 146 13.94 -15.74 17.97
N THR A 147 14.43 -14.91 17.05
CA THR A 147 14.45 -13.44 17.23
C THR A 147 13.08 -12.81 17.03
N HIS A 148 12.94 -11.57 17.49
CA HIS A 148 11.72 -10.78 17.49
C HIS A 148 11.85 -9.54 16.59
N THR A 149 10.74 -8.82 16.42
CA THR A 149 10.68 -7.64 15.54
C THR A 149 11.78 -6.61 15.81
N ILE A 150 12.17 -6.42 17.08
CA ILE A 150 13.18 -5.42 17.46
C ILE A 150 14.59 -5.86 17.04
N ASP A 151 14.88 -7.15 17.04
CA ASP A 151 16.14 -7.66 16.50
C ASP A 151 16.25 -7.40 14.99
N ASP A 152 15.15 -7.58 14.25
CA ASP A 152 15.06 -7.26 12.82
C ASP A 152 15.24 -5.75 12.53
N LEU A 153 14.78 -4.89 13.45
CA LEU A 153 15.02 -3.44 13.41
C LEU A 153 16.51 -3.12 13.59
N HIS A 154 17.14 -3.62 14.66
CA HIS A 154 18.56 -3.39 14.93
C HIS A 154 19.45 -3.99 13.84
N ARG A 155 19.12 -5.18 13.34
CA ARG A 155 19.82 -5.81 12.23
C ARG A 155 19.75 -4.97 10.96
N SER A 156 18.58 -4.40 10.65
CA SER A 156 18.43 -3.50 9.49
C SER A 156 19.36 -2.28 9.60
N LEU A 157 19.41 -1.65 10.78
CA LEU A 157 20.28 -0.49 11.03
C LEU A 157 21.76 -0.87 10.95
N SER A 158 22.13 -1.99 11.57
CA SER A 158 23.48 -2.55 11.53
C SER A 158 23.94 -2.84 10.10
N GLN A 159 23.10 -3.47 9.27
CA GLN A 159 23.48 -3.81 7.89
C GLN A 159 23.58 -2.59 6.95
N MET A 160 22.71 -1.59 7.12
CA MET A 160 22.66 -0.44 6.21
C MET A 160 23.55 0.73 6.66
N PHE A 161 23.71 0.94 7.97
CA PHE A 161 24.47 2.09 8.50
C PHE A 161 25.69 1.66 9.32
N GLY A 162 25.73 0.41 9.76
CA GLY A 162 26.68 -0.08 10.75
C GLY A 162 27.63 -1.16 10.22
N ASP A 163 28.13 -2.00 11.12
CA ASP A 163 29.11 -3.05 10.82
C ASP A 163 28.52 -4.38 10.33
N GLY A 164 27.19 -4.50 10.31
CA GLY A 164 26.47 -5.73 9.98
C GLY A 164 26.51 -6.80 11.08
N GLN A 165 27.12 -6.53 12.23
CA GLN A 165 27.29 -7.44 13.37
C GLN A 165 26.53 -6.99 14.62
N GLY A 166 25.85 -5.85 14.55
CA GLY A 166 24.90 -5.38 15.56
C GLY A 166 25.12 -3.92 15.94
N ASN A 167 26.28 -3.35 15.59
CA ASN A 167 26.59 -1.97 15.89
C ASN A 167 26.16 -1.06 14.74
N TYR A 168 25.59 0.10 15.07
CA TYR A 168 25.27 1.17 14.13
C TYR A 168 25.51 2.54 14.82
N PRO A 169 25.82 3.60 14.05
CA PRO A 169 26.13 4.90 14.65
C PRO A 169 24.88 5.59 15.21
N LYS A 170 25.08 6.41 16.25
CA LYS A 170 24.03 7.30 16.76
C LYS A 170 23.54 8.22 15.65
N GLY A 171 22.22 8.35 15.52
CA GLY A 171 21.58 9.12 14.45
C GLY A 171 21.21 8.29 13.22
N ALA A 172 21.58 7.01 13.15
CA ALA A 172 21.02 6.10 12.15
C ALA A 172 19.52 5.91 12.40
N TYR A 173 18.73 5.95 11.33
CA TYR A 173 17.28 5.76 11.40
C TYR A 173 16.72 5.24 10.08
N LEU A 174 15.57 4.58 10.16
CA LEU A 174 14.74 4.17 9.03
C LEU A 174 13.58 5.14 8.88
N ASP A 175 13.21 5.48 7.65
CA ASP A 175 12.00 6.29 7.46
C ASP A 175 10.76 5.44 7.76
N MET A 176 10.76 4.17 7.38
CA MET A 176 9.61 3.29 7.64
C MET A 176 9.99 1.82 7.83
N VAL A 177 9.25 1.15 8.72
CA VAL A 177 9.22 -0.32 8.84
C VAL A 177 7.83 -0.82 8.47
N LEU A 178 7.76 -1.80 7.56
CA LEU A 178 6.52 -2.48 7.22
C LEU A 178 6.45 -3.89 7.82
N PHE A 179 5.27 -4.30 8.26
CA PHE A 179 4.97 -5.72 8.46
C PHE A 179 4.86 -6.44 7.10
N HIS A 180 5.58 -7.55 6.93
CA HIS A 180 5.74 -8.28 5.67
C HIS A 180 5.36 -9.74 5.85
N ASN A 181 4.75 -10.41 4.89
CA ASN A 181 3.50 -9.97 4.23
C ASN A 181 2.31 -10.48 5.07
N LEU A 182 1.18 -9.78 5.09
CA LEU A 182 0.01 -10.26 5.85
C LEU A 182 -0.76 -11.33 5.07
N ASN A 183 -1.03 -12.46 5.72
CA ASN A 183 -1.77 -13.58 5.11
C ASN A 183 -3.03 -14.00 5.88
N THR A 184 -3.05 -13.83 7.20
CA THR A 184 -4.13 -14.31 8.07
C THR A 184 -4.57 -13.22 9.05
N ARG A 185 -5.76 -13.37 9.65
CA ARG A 185 -6.23 -12.44 10.68
C ARG A 185 -5.47 -12.65 12.00
N GLU A 186 -5.07 -13.88 12.29
CA GLU A 186 -4.26 -14.24 13.44
C GLU A 186 -2.89 -13.53 13.40
N GLU A 187 -2.29 -13.36 12.22
CA GLU A 187 -1.08 -12.54 12.05
C GLU A 187 -1.34 -11.06 12.39
N VAL A 188 -2.50 -10.52 12.03
CA VAL A 188 -2.89 -9.14 12.39
C VAL A 188 -3.10 -9.04 13.89
N ASP A 189 -3.87 -9.94 14.49
CA ASP A 189 -4.14 -9.95 15.93
C ASP A 189 -2.84 -10.02 16.74
N ALA A 190 -1.89 -10.87 16.32
CA ALA A 190 -0.56 -10.97 16.90
C ALA A 190 0.22 -9.64 16.85
N ILE A 191 0.16 -8.91 15.73
CA ILE A 191 0.82 -7.61 15.58
C ILE A 191 0.26 -6.58 16.56
N PHE A 192 -1.05 -6.61 16.81
CA PHE A 192 -1.76 -5.66 17.68
C PHE A 192 -1.76 -6.05 19.17
N GLU A 193 -1.32 -7.26 19.53
CA GLU A 193 -1.33 -7.75 20.91
C GLU A 193 -0.61 -6.78 21.87
N GLY A 194 -1.29 -6.35 22.93
CA GLY A 194 -0.73 -5.43 23.94
C GLY A 194 -0.60 -3.97 23.50
N LEU A 195 -1.13 -3.56 22.34
CA LEU A 195 -1.00 -2.18 21.86
C LEU A 195 -1.74 -1.15 22.74
N ASP A 196 -2.99 -1.46 23.09
CA ASP A 196 -3.89 -0.53 23.79
C ASP A 196 -3.58 -0.40 25.29
N ASN A 197 -3.03 -1.46 25.89
CA ASN A 197 -2.57 -1.49 27.26
C ASN A 197 -1.17 -2.15 27.34
N PRO A 198 -0.12 -1.41 26.96
CA PRO A 198 1.24 -1.94 26.95
C PRO A 198 1.71 -2.20 28.39
N ASP A 199 2.27 -3.39 28.61
CA ASP A 199 2.77 -3.84 29.91
C ASP A 199 4.17 -4.47 29.74
N PRO A 200 5.22 -3.89 30.35
CA PRO A 200 6.58 -4.46 30.33
C PRO A 200 6.67 -5.89 30.85
N ASP A 201 5.78 -6.28 31.76
CA ASP A 201 5.77 -7.58 32.41
C ASP A 201 4.92 -8.61 31.64
N ALA A 202 4.23 -8.21 30.56
CA ALA A 202 3.42 -9.11 29.74
C ALA A 202 4.24 -10.26 29.16
N GLU A 203 3.67 -11.47 29.13
CA GLU A 203 4.32 -12.66 28.57
C GLU A 203 4.57 -12.53 27.06
N ARG A 204 3.64 -11.90 26.34
CA ARG A 204 3.74 -11.58 24.91
C ARG A 204 3.47 -10.11 24.66
N ILE A 205 4.16 -9.56 23.67
CA ILE A 205 3.94 -8.21 23.16
C ILE A 205 3.97 -8.26 21.64
N GLY A 206 2.92 -7.74 21.01
CA GLY A 206 2.79 -7.63 19.57
C GLY A 206 3.77 -6.61 18.98
N ALA A 207 4.13 -6.83 17.72
CA ALA A 207 5.16 -6.04 17.07
C ALA A 207 4.83 -4.53 16.94
N LEU A 208 3.56 -4.16 16.77
CA LEU A 208 3.16 -2.76 16.61
C LEU A 208 3.36 -1.94 17.89
N ALA A 209 3.11 -2.54 19.06
CA ALA A 209 3.31 -1.88 20.34
C ALA A 209 4.79 -1.48 20.55
N ALA A 210 5.71 -2.37 20.19
CA ALA A 210 7.15 -2.11 20.31
C ALA A 210 7.66 -1.16 19.22
N LEU A 211 7.22 -1.30 17.96
CA LEU A 211 7.61 -0.34 16.93
C LEU A 211 7.10 1.08 17.23
N ARG A 212 5.94 1.24 17.87
CA ARG A 212 5.47 2.55 18.37
C ARG A 212 6.49 3.17 19.33
N ASP A 213 7.05 2.40 20.25
CA ASP A 213 8.08 2.87 21.18
C ASP A 213 9.31 3.42 20.44
N PHE A 214 9.80 2.72 19.42
CA PHE A 214 10.93 3.16 18.60
C PHE A 214 10.61 4.29 17.63
N ARG A 215 9.33 4.53 17.34
CA ARG A 215 8.86 5.70 16.58
C ARG A 215 8.80 6.95 17.45
N ASP A 216 8.18 6.80 18.61
CA ASP A 216 7.83 7.92 19.48
C ASP A 216 8.95 8.28 20.46
N GLY A 217 9.92 7.38 20.64
CA GLY A 217 11.00 7.47 21.64
C GLY A 217 10.46 7.27 23.05
N THR A 218 9.59 6.27 23.20
CA THR A 218 8.99 5.87 24.47
C THR A 218 9.46 4.47 24.85
N ASN A 219 9.10 4.01 26.05
CA ASN A 219 9.40 2.67 26.54
C ASN A 219 8.18 2.03 27.21
N LEU A 220 7.01 2.14 26.58
CA LEU A 220 5.76 1.65 27.15
C LEU A 220 5.75 0.11 27.26
N THR A 221 6.44 -0.57 26.35
CA THR A 221 6.56 -2.03 26.32
C THR A 221 7.72 -2.57 27.15
N GLY A 222 8.59 -1.71 27.69
CA GLY A 222 9.85 -2.13 28.33
C GLY A 222 10.97 -2.55 27.36
N LEU A 223 10.71 -2.61 26.04
CA LEU A 223 11.65 -3.11 25.03
C LEU A 223 12.54 -2.01 24.40
N ASN A 224 12.36 -0.74 24.79
CA ASN A 224 13.16 0.40 24.35
C ASN A 224 13.69 1.21 25.55
N PRO A 225 14.52 0.62 26.44
CA PRO A 225 14.96 1.27 27.68
C PRO A 225 15.75 2.57 27.45
N GLY A 226 16.33 2.74 26.26
CA GLY A 226 17.06 3.94 25.86
C GLY A 226 16.16 5.08 25.32
N ASN A 227 14.84 4.86 25.19
CA ASN A 227 13.92 5.79 24.53
C ASN A 227 14.41 6.19 23.13
N GLU A 228 15.00 5.24 22.40
CA GLU A 228 15.56 5.48 21.09
C GLU A 228 14.48 5.81 20.06
N LYS A 229 14.81 6.72 19.13
CA LYS A 229 13.96 7.06 17.98
C LYS A 229 14.61 6.55 16.71
N LEU A 230 14.36 5.28 16.39
CA LEU A 230 15.04 4.56 15.32
C LEU A 230 14.22 4.49 14.02
N ILE A 231 12.91 4.75 14.09
CA ILE A 231 12.01 4.75 12.94
C ILE A 231 11.15 6.02 12.94
N ARG A 232 10.68 6.46 11.76
CA ARG A 232 9.74 7.60 11.67
C ARG A 232 8.30 7.16 11.45
N HIS A 233 8.10 6.09 10.70
CA HIS A 233 6.80 5.62 10.25
C HIS A 233 6.66 4.10 10.36
N ILE A 234 5.43 3.65 10.49
CA ILE A 234 5.09 2.21 10.55
C ILE A 234 4.05 1.95 9.47
N GLY A 235 4.11 0.80 8.82
CA GLY A 235 3.09 0.40 7.87
C GLY A 235 3.03 -1.11 7.72
N PHE A 236 2.41 -1.56 6.64
CA PHE A 236 2.39 -2.97 6.30
C PHE A 236 2.47 -3.20 4.80
N SER A 237 2.69 -4.46 4.43
CA SER A 237 2.69 -4.92 3.05
C SER A 237 1.80 -6.13 2.89
N GLY A 238 1.04 -6.15 1.80
CA GLY A 238 0.06 -7.19 1.55
C GLY A 238 -0.13 -7.43 0.06
N HIS A 239 -0.18 -8.69 -0.32
CA HIS A 239 -0.51 -9.08 -1.70
C HIS A 239 -1.43 -10.30 -1.78
N PHE A 240 -1.66 -11.02 -0.70
CA PHE A 240 -2.37 -12.30 -0.74
C PHE A 240 -3.89 -12.11 -0.75
N ASP A 241 -4.45 -11.55 0.33
CA ASP A 241 -5.89 -11.40 0.51
C ASP A 241 -6.23 -9.94 0.91
N PRO A 242 -7.02 -9.19 0.11
CA PRO A 242 -7.40 -7.82 0.47
C PRO A 242 -8.21 -7.75 1.76
N SER A 243 -8.98 -8.77 2.13
CA SER A 243 -9.80 -8.76 3.35
C SER A 243 -8.95 -8.72 4.63
N VAL A 244 -7.80 -9.39 4.63
CA VAL A 244 -6.84 -9.35 5.75
C VAL A 244 -6.18 -7.97 5.82
N ASN A 245 -5.81 -7.39 4.68
CA ASN A 245 -5.25 -6.05 4.63
C ASN A 245 -6.26 -4.98 5.07
N MET A 246 -7.54 -5.16 4.74
CA MET A 246 -8.62 -4.30 5.23
C MET A 246 -8.79 -4.43 6.75
N TYR A 247 -8.76 -5.66 7.27
CA TYR A 247 -8.80 -5.90 8.71
C TYR A 247 -7.65 -5.20 9.45
N MET A 248 -6.41 -5.32 8.94
CA MET A 248 -5.24 -4.59 9.46
C MET A 248 -5.49 -3.07 9.57
N ILE A 249 -6.06 -2.46 8.53
CA ILE A 249 -6.35 -1.02 8.51
C ILE A 249 -7.46 -0.65 9.51
N CYS A 250 -8.49 -1.50 9.64
CA CYS A 250 -9.64 -1.26 10.51
C CYS A 250 -9.30 -1.43 12.01
N CYS A 251 -8.37 -2.32 12.35
CA CYS A 251 -7.88 -2.49 13.71
C CYS A 251 -7.10 -1.26 14.21
N ASP A 252 -6.47 -0.50 13.32
CA ASP A 252 -5.72 0.71 13.67
C ASP A 252 -6.65 1.91 14.00
N ARG A 253 -7.10 1.98 15.24
CA ARG A 253 -7.97 3.08 15.74
C ARG A 253 -7.23 4.41 15.92
N THR A 254 -5.90 4.39 16.06
CA THR A 254 -5.10 5.58 16.42
C THR A 254 -4.22 6.10 15.27
N ASN A 255 -4.37 5.54 14.06
CA ASN A 255 -3.63 5.93 12.86
C ASN A 255 -2.11 5.73 13.00
N LEU A 256 -1.68 4.63 13.62
CA LEU A 256 -0.26 4.25 13.68
C LEU A 256 0.29 3.76 12.34
N LEU A 257 -0.56 3.24 11.46
CA LEU A 257 -0.18 2.73 10.15
C LEU A 257 -0.19 3.88 9.14
N ASP A 258 0.99 4.32 8.70
CA ASP A 258 1.15 5.46 7.81
C ASP A 258 1.08 5.09 6.33
N ALA A 259 1.50 3.88 5.96
CA ALA A 259 1.54 3.45 4.57
C ALA A 259 1.26 1.94 4.38
N MET A 260 0.83 1.61 3.16
CA MET A 260 0.59 0.26 2.68
C MET A 260 1.36 0.02 1.38
N LEU A 261 2.16 -1.04 1.37
CA LEU A 261 2.74 -1.59 0.15
C LEU A 261 1.85 -2.73 -0.39
N VAL A 262 1.30 -2.56 -1.59
CA VAL A 262 0.26 -3.44 -2.12
C VAL A 262 0.58 -3.93 -3.53
N ALA A 263 0.23 -5.19 -3.82
CA ALA A 263 0.29 -5.69 -5.19
C ALA A 263 -0.80 -5.03 -6.04
N ILE A 264 -0.40 -4.42 -7.15
CA ILE A 264 -1.31 -3.84 -8.13
C ILE A 264 -0.66 -3.85 -9.51
N ASN A 265 -1.34 -4.46 -10.48
CA ASN A 265 -0.94 -4.54 -11.88
C ASN A 265 -2.16 -4.81 -12.77
N ALA A 266 -1.94 -4.91 -14.08
CA ALA A 266 -2.99 -5.06 -15.09
C ALA A 266 -3.84 -6.36 -14.96
N ASN A 267 -3.37 -7.38 -14.23
CA ASN A 267 -4.12 -8.61 -13.98
C ASN A 267 -4.79 -8.64 -12.59
N ASP A 268 -4.72 -7.57 -11.80
CA ASP A 268 -5.29 -7.51 -10.43
C ASP A 268 -6.79 -7.88 -10.41
N LYS A 269 -7.58 -7.40 -11.38
CA LYS A 269 -9.03 -7.67 -11.47
C LYS A 269 -9.40 -9.11 -11.83
N LEU A 270 -8.43 -9.94 -12.23
CA LEU A 270 -8.64 -11.38 -12.42
C LEU A 270 -8.59 -12.15 -11.09
N MET A 271 -8.22 -11.47 -10.00
CA MET A 271 -8.05 -12.03 -8.66
C MET A 271 -9.04 -11.40 -7.67
N PHE A 272 -8.97 -11.78 -6.39
CA PHE A 272 -9.61 -10.99 -5.34
C PHE A 272 -8.85 -9.68 -5.19
N ASN A 273 -9.28 -8.70 -5.96
CA ASN A 273 -8.47 -7.57 -6.37
C ASN A 273 -8.25 -6.56 -5.23
N MET A 274 -7.07 -5.94 -5.24
CA MET A 274 -6.72 -4.89 -4.28
C MET A 274 -7.33 -3.55 -4.70
N GLN A 275 -7.47 -3.33 -6.03
CA GLN A 275 -7.89 -2.08 -6.65
C GLN A 275 -9.25 -1.55 -6.17
N TYR A 276 -10.24 -2.42 -5.96
CA TYR A 276 -11.59 -2.02 -5.55
C TYR A 276 -11.93 -2.40 -4.10
N ASN A 277 -10.98 -3.01 -3.39
CA ASN A 277 -11.16 -3.39 -1.98
C ASN A 277 -10.25 -2.55 -1.07
N VAL A 278 -9.02 -3.00 -0.80
CA VAL A 278 -8.17 -2.37 0.21
C VAL A 278 -7.59 -1.00 -0.21
N ILE A 279 -7.34 -0.75 -1.50
CA ILE A 279 -6.73 0.53 -1.96
C ILE A 279 -7.66 1.73 -1.66
N PRO A 280 -8.97 1.70 -1.98
CA PRO A 280 -9.91 2.74 -1.58
C PRO A 280 -9.96 2.97 -0.06
N LEU A 281 -9.86 1.92 0.74
CA LEU A 281 -9.82 2.00 2.20
C LEU A 281 -8.56 2.72 2.70
N ALA A 282 -7.38 2.35 2.21
CA ALA A 282 -6.12 3.01 2.53
C ALA A 282 -6.15 4.50 2.15
N ALA A 283 -6.73 4.82 0.98
CA ALA A 283 -6.94 6.20 0.54
C ALA A 283 -7.90 6.97 1.47
N ALA A 284 -8.98 6.34 1.94
CA ALA A 284 -9.91 6.95 2.90
C ALA A 284 -9.26 7.29 4.24
N LYS A 285 -8.22 6.55 4.67
CA LYS A 285 -7.40 6.89 5.84
C LYS A 285 -6.20 7.80 5.52
N ASN A 286 -6.08 8.30 4.29
CA ASN A 286 -4.96 9.12 3.82
C ASN A 286 -3.60 8.43 4.03
N MET A 287 -3.53 7.11 3.86
CA MET A 287 -2.27 6.36 3.93
C MET A 287 -1.45 6.54 2.66
N GLY A 288 -0.12 6.50 2.80
CA GLY A 288 0.76 6.34 1.64
C GLY A 288 0.54 4.98 0.98
N VAL A 289 0.29 4.93 -0.33
CA VAL A 289 0.08 3.67 -1.06
C VAL A 289 1.21 3.46 -2.05
N ILE A 290 1.93 2.35 -1.88
CA ILE A 290 3.07 1.96 -2.69
C ILE A 290 2.65 0.76 -3.53
N ALA A 291 2.74 0.87 -4.85
CA ALA A 291 2.50 -0.23 -5.78
C ALA A 291 3.73 -1.13 -5.88
N MET A 292 3.53 -2.44 -5.78
CA MET A 292 4.52 -3.46 -6.12
C MET A 292 3.96 -4.50 -7.08
N LYS A 293 4.85 -5.38 -7.54
CA LYS A 293 4.53 -6.46 -8.50
C LYS A 293 3.86 -5.91 -9.76
N VAL A 294 4.32 -4.73 -10.22
CA VAL A 294 3.91 -4.07 -11.47
C VAL A 294 3.99 -5.01 -12.67
N PHE A 295 5.01 -5.89 -12.70
CA PHE A 295 5.21 -6.91 -13.73
C PHE A 295 4.96 -8.35 -13.22
N ALA A 296 4.12 -8.49 -12.18
CA ALA A 296 3.82 -9.76 -11.52
C ALA A 296 5.08 -10.55 -11.09
N ASP A 297 6.03 -9.88 -10.42
CA ASP A 297 7.33 -10.48 -10.04
C ASP A 297 8.06 -11.13 -11.23
N GLY A 298 8.06 -10.47 -12.38
CA GLY A 298 8.68 -10.95 -13.62
C GLY A 298 7.82 -11.95 -14.42
N ALA A 299 6.72 -12.46 -13.86
CA ALA A 299 5.86 -13.45 -14.52
C ALA A 299 5.12 -12.90 -15.74
N MET A 300 5.04 -11.58 -15.93
CA MET A 300 4.57 -10.99 -17.18
C MET A 300 5.57 -11.16 -18.34
N TYR A 301 6.83 -11.51 -18.05
CA TYR A 301 7.89 -11.69 -19.05
C TYR A 301 8.43 -13.12 -19.04
N THR A 302 9.74 -13.28 -18.90
CA THR A 302 10.44 -14.55 -19.10
C THR A 302 10.35 -15.50 -17.91
N LYS A 303 10.15 -14.98 -16.69
CA LYS A 303 10.16 -15.78 -15.47
C LYS A 303 8.87 -16.62 -15.35
N PRO A 304 8.88 -17.88 -14.89
CA PRO A 304 7.67 -18.63 -14.52
C PRO A 304 6.79 -17.93 -13.46
N ALA A 305 5.51 -18.30 -13.38
CA ALA A 305 4.56 -17.75 -12.42
C ALA A 305 4.68 -18.42 -11.04
N GLU A 306 5.84 -18.25 -10.40
CA GLU A 306 6.18 -18.83 -9.09
C GLU A 306 7.11 -17.89 -8.29
N TRP A 307 7.39 -18.20 -7.03
CA TRP A 307 8.25 -17.36 -6.18
C TRP A 307 9.70 -17.30 -6.67
N SER A 308 10.27 -16.09 -6.68
CA SER A 308 11.69 -15.87 -6.99
C SER A 308 12.59 -16.50 -5.93
N ASN A 309 13.45 -17.44 -6.34
CA ASN A 309 14.39 -18.16 -5.46
C ASN A 309 15.79 -18.34 -6.08
N THR A 310 16.02 -17.84 -7.30
CA THR A 310 17.30 -17.92 -8.01
C THR A 310 17.57 -16.65 -8.83
N PRO A 311 18.84 -16.33 -9.14
CA PRO A 311 19.17 -15.22 -10.04
C PRO A 311 18.57 -15.34 -11.45
N GLN A 312 18.33 -16.55 -11.95
CA GLN A 312 17.74 -16.78 -13.28
C GLN A 312 16.29 -16.28 -13.37
N HIS A 313 15.61 -16.08 -12.24
CA HIS A 313 14.27 -15.51 -12.21
C HIS A 313 14.26 -14.00 -12.43
N VAL A 314 15.41 -13.33 -12.38
CA VAL A 314 15.49 -11.88 -12.61
C VAL A 314 15.39 -11.55 -14.09
N VAL A 315 14.37 -10.77 -14.44
CA VAL A 315 14.18 -10.26 -15.80
C VAL A 315 15.14 -9.09 -16.05
N THR A 316 16.05 -9.27 -17.01
CA THR A 316 17.06 -8.26 -17.39
C THR A 316 16.69 -7.46 -18.65
N THR A 317 15.55 -7.78 -19.29
CA THR A 317 15.06 -7.14 -20.52
C THR A 317 13.96 -6.11 -20.27
N MET A 318 13.68 -5.26 -21.25
CA MET A 318 12.66 -4.21 -21.18
C MET A 318 11.48 -4.50 -22.09
N GLY A 319 10.40 -5.03 -21.52
CA GLY A 319 9.19 -5.30 -22.28
C GLY A 319 9.42 -6.22 -23.49
N SER A 320 8.41 -6.28 -24.35
CA SER A 320 8.49 -6.83 -25.69
C SER A 320 7.55 -6.05 -26.61
N PRO A 321 7.62 -6.22 -27.94
CA PRO A 321 6.64 -5.62 -28.85
C PRO A 321 5.18 -6.01 -28.53
N SER A 322 4.97 -7.24 -28.05
CA SER A 322 3.64 -7.74 -27.67
C SER A 322 3.22 -7.36 -26.25
N LEU A 323 4.16 -7.00 -25.38
CA LEU A 323 3.91 -6.60 -24.00
C LEU A 323 4.89 -5.49 -23.56
N PRO A 324 4.69 -4.25 -24.03
CA PRO A 324 5.55 -3.14 -23.64
C PRO A 324 5.44 -2.85 -22.14
N SER A 325 6.54 -2.44 -21.50
CA SER A 325 6.58 -2.13 -20.05
C SER A 325 5.78 -0.89 -19.68
N ARG A 326 5.82 0.14 -20.53
CA ARG A 326 5.18 1.44 -20.31
C ARG A 326 3.72 1.35 -19.83
N PRO A 327 2.80 0.70 -20.57
CA PRO A 327 1.41 0.62 -20.13
C PRO A 327 1.24 -0.07 -18.77
N LEU A 328 2.06 -1.07 -18.44
CA LEU A 328 1.95 -1.80 -17.17
C LEU A 328 2.39 -0.94 -15.98
N ILE A 329 3.46 -0.16 -16.15
CA ILE A 329 3.90 0.84 -15.16
C ILE A 329 2.82 1.90 -14.98
N GLN A 330 2.33 2.44 -16.08
CA GLN A 330 1.32 3.52 -16.08
C GLN A 330 -0.01 3.06 -15.50
N TYR A 331 -0.45 1.83 -15.80
CA TYR A 331 -1.65 1.23 -15.21
C TYR A 331 -1.57 1.25 -13.69
N SER A 332 -0.46 0.75 -13.14
CA SER A 332 -0.24 0.64 -11.70
C SER A 332 -0.18 2.02 -11.03
N LEU A 333 0.49 3.00 -11.65
CA LEU A 333 0.64 4.36 -11.13
C LEU A 333 -0.60 5.25 -11.26
N THR A 334 -1.48 4.94 -12.21
CA THR A 334 -2.73 5.66 -12.42
C THR A 334 -3.92 5.02 -11.72
N THR A 335 -3.74 3.84 -11.11
CA THR A 335 -4.73 3.28 -10.19
C THR A 335 -5.02 4.30 -9.08
N PRO A 336 -6.27 4.73 -8.89
CA PRO A 336 -6.61 5.73 -7.87
C PRO A 336 -6.10 5.34 -6.48
N GLY A 337 -5.47 6.30 -5.79
CA GLY A 337 -4.86 6.10 -4.47
C GLY A 337 -3.38 5.74 -4.47
N VAL A 338 -2.79 5.26 -5.58
CA VAL A 338 -1.36 4.92 -5.65
C VAL A 338 -0.48 6.18 -5.72
N HIS A 339 0.58 6.22 -4.92
CA HIS A 339 1.50 7.37 -4.84
C HIS A 339 2.84 7.10 -5.53
N VAL A 340 3.40 5.91 -5.33
CA VAL A 340 4.70 5.50 -5.87
C VAL A 340 4.63 4.04 -6.30
N ALA A 341 5.35 3.67 -7.36
CA ALA A 341 5.56 2.27 -7.75
C ALA A 341 7.01 1.87 -7.49
N ILE A 342 7.22 0.81 -6.70
CA ILE A 342 8.54 0.19 -6.57
C ILE A 342 8.74 -0.85 -7.67
N ILE A 343 9.82 -0.68 -8.43
CA ILE A 343 10.14 -1.58 -9.54
C ILE A 343 11.53 -2.15 -9.32
N GLY A 344 11.61 -3.48 -9.26
CA GLY A 344 12.87 -4.20 -9.24
C GLY A 344 13.62 -4.02 -10.56
N THR A 345 14.93 -3.81 -10.50
CA THR A 345 15.79 -3.63 -11.67
C THR A 345 16.71 -4.82 -11.82
N GLY A 346 16.66 -5.47 -12.98
CA GLY A 346 17.53 -6.58 -13.36
C GLY A 346 18.88 -6.14 -13.92
N HIS A 347 18.86 -5.12 -14.78
CA HIS A 347 20.00 -4.65 -15.55
C HIS A 347 20.03 -3.12 -15.68
N ILE A 348 21.24 -2.56 -15.63
CA ILE A 348 21.51 -1.15 -15.93
C ILE A 348 22.59 -1.04 -17.01
N SER A 349 22.46 -0.03 -17.86
CA SER A 349 23.43 0.32 -18.91
C SER A 349 23.64 1.83 -18.90
N ASP A 350 24.79 2.30 -19.39
CA ASP A 350 25.03 3.73 -19.60
C ASP A 350 24.27 4.28 -20.81
N LYS A 351 23.89 3.40 -21.74
CA LYS A 351 22.97 3.73 -22.81
C LYS A 351 21.55 3.76 -22.29
N PHE A 352 20.84 4.84 -22.59
CA PHE A 352 19.50 5.10 -22.05
C PHE A 352 18.52 3.99 -22.45
N GLU A 353 18.53 3.62 -23.72
CA GLU A 353 17.68 2.62 -24.37
C GLU A 353 17.98 1.17 -23.99
N GLU A 354 19.04 0.91 -23.23
CA GLU A 354 19.36 -0.43 -22.71
C GLU A 354 19.16 -0.52 -21.19
N CYS A 355 18.94 0.62 -20.52
CA CYS A 355 18.86 0.69 -19.07
C CYS A 355 17.41 0.60 -18.58
N GLN A 356 17.07 -0.50 -17.89
CA GLN A 356 15.74 -0.68 -17.30
C GLN A 356 15.36 0.48 -16.38
N LEU A 357 16.29 0.95 -15.54
CA LEU A 357 16.01 2.02 -14.58
C LEU A 357 15.64 3.35 -15.27
N ASN A 358 16.36 3.73 -16.33
CA ASN A 358 16.05 4.92 -17.13
C ASN A 358 14.68 4.83 -17.81
N ASN A 359 14.35 3.67 -18.37
CA ASN A 359 13.06 3.45 -19.05
C ASN A 359 11.90 3.42 -18.05
N ASN A 360 12.08 2.75 -16.92
CA ASN A 360 11.08 2.73 -15.85
C ASN A 360 10.80 4.15 -15.34
N ILE A 361 11.84 4.97 -15.16
CA ILE A 361 11.69 6.39 -14.79
C ILE A 361 10.87 7.13 -15.85
N LYS A 362 11.27 7.05 -17.14
CA LYS A 362 10.56 7.70 -18.24
C LYS A 362 9.08 7.33 -18.30
N ASP A 363 8.77 6.06 -18.07
CA ASP A 363 7.40 5.56 -18.13
C ASP A 363 6.57 5.89 -16.89
N ALA A 364 7.23 6.04 -15.73
CA ALA A 364 6.63 6.50 -14.49
C ALA A 364 6.31 8.00 -14.48
N GLN A 365 6.71 8.75 -15.53
CA GLN A 365 6.33 10.15 -15.69
C GLN A 365 4.90 10.26 -16.24
N ILE A 366 3.91 9.85 -15.44
CA ILE A 366 2.47 10.03 -15.69
C ILE A 366 1.70 10.72 -14.54
N LEU A 367 0.76 11.61 -14.89
CA LEU A 367 -0.14 12.27 -13.94
C LEU A 367 -1.17 11.30 -13.35
N THR A 368 -1.70 11.63 -12.18
CA THR A 368 -2.87 10.94 -11.61
C THR A 368 -4.05 11.01 -12.58
N GLY A 369 -4.61 9.86 -12.96
CA GLY A 369 -5.68 9.79 -13.96
C GLY A 369 -5.20 9.92 -15.43
N GLY A 370 -3.91 9.77 -15.70
CA GLY A 370 -3.36 9.85 -17.06
C GLY A 370 -3.74 8.72 -18.02
N LEU A 371 -4.59 7.78 -17.60
CA LEU A 371 -5.18 6.75 -18.46
C LEU A 371 -6.71 6.80 -18.33
N SER A 372 -7.39 6.81 -19.47
CA SER A 372 -8.84 6.62 -19.57
C SER A 372 -9.25 5.20 -19.21
N GLU A 373 -10.54 4.99 -18.92
CA GLU A 373 -11.08 3.65 -18.67
C GLU A 373 -10.88 2.71 -19.87
N GLU A 374 -11.05 3.22 -21.09
CA GLU A 374 -10.81 2.44 -22.32
C GLU A 374 -9.34 2.00 -22.46
N GLU A 375 -8.39 2.90 -22.19
CA GLU A 375 -6.97 2.54 -22.21
C GLU A 375 -6.63 1.51 -21.13
N ARG A 376 -7.21 1.65 -19.93
CA ARG A 376 -7.03 0.66 -18.86
C ARG A 376 -7.55 -0.71 -19.28
N LEU A 377 -8.75 -0.79 -19.87
CA LEU A 377 -9.32 -2.05 -20.38
C LEU A 377 -8.41 -2.69 -21.43
N LYS A 378 -7.88 -1.93 -22.38
CA LYS A 378 -6.93 -2.46 -23.39
C LYS A 378 -5.66 -3.05 -22.76
N ILE A 379 -5.16 -2.42 -21.70
CA ILE A 379 -3.96 -2.89 -20.99
C ILE A 379 -4.27 -4.19 -20.24
N GLU A 380 -5.43 -4.27 -19.60
CA GLU A 380 -5.91 -5.49 -18.92
C GLU A 380 -6.10 -6.65 -19.92
N GLU A 381 -6.74 -6.41 -21.06
CA GLU A 381 -6.93 -7.41 -22.13
C GLU A 381 -5.59 -7.92 -22.70
N MET A 382 -4.60 -7.03 -22.83
CA MET A 382 -3.24 -7.38 -23.25
C MET A 382 -2.56 -8.25 -22.18
N ALA A 383 -2.62 -7.85 -20.91
CA ALA A 383 -1.99 -8.56 -19.81
C ALA A 383 -2.65 -9.92 -19.52
N ALA A 384 -3.97 -10.04 -19.71
CA ALA A 384 -4.72 -11.27 -19.50
C ALA A 384 -4.34 -12.39 -20.49
N LYS A 385 -3.77 -12.06 -21.64
CA LYS A 385 -3.25 -13.05 -22.61
C LYS A 385 -1.96 -13.70 -22.13
N VAL A 386 -1.21 -13.03 -21.25
CA VAL A 386 0.06 -13.54 -20.74
C VAL A 386 -0.22 -14.68 -19.78
N LYS A 387 0.23 -15.88 -20.16
CA LYS A 387 0.04 -17.11 -19.37
C LYS A 387 -1.41 -17.31 -18.95
N GLU A 388 -2.35 -17.00 -19.85
CA GLU A 388 -3.79 -17.15 -19.62
C GLU A 388 -4.28 -16.38 -18.37
N GLY A 389 -3.65 -15.24 -18.04
CA GLY A 389 -4.00 -14.40 -16.90
C GLY A 389 -3.49 -14.91 -15.55
N LYS A 390 -2.79 -16.06 -15.52
CA LYS A 390 -2.31 -16.72 -14.30
C LYS A 390 -0.98 -16.17 -13.78
N THR A 391 -0.70 -14.89 -14.04
CA THR A 391 0.56 -14.25 -13.60
C THR A 391 0.57 -13.90 -12.11
N ASN A 392 -0.61 -13.68 -11.52
CA ASN A 392 -0.75 -13.24 -10.13
C ASN A 392 -0.93 -14.43 -9.16
N TYR A 393 0.04 -15.34 -9.15
CA TYR A 393 0.07 -16.52 -8.26
C TYR A 393 0.18 -16.18 -6.76
N PHE A 394 0.39 -14.90 -6.43
CA PHE A 394 0.58 -14.37 -5.09
C PHE A 394 -0.69 -13.74 -4.50
N GLN A 395 -1.83 -13.81 -5.22
CA GLN A 395 -3.15 -13.32 -4.82
C GLN A 395 -4.14 -14.49 -4.71
N THR A 396 -5.13 -14.37 -3.81
CA THR A 396 -6.26 -15.30 -3.75
C THR A 396 -7.18 -15.17 -4.96
N ALA A 397 -7.85 -16.27 -5.32
CA ALA A 397 -8.76 -16.34 -6.46
C ALA A 397 -9.88 -15.28 -6.40
N ALA A 398 -10.32 -14.80 -7.56
CA ALA A 398 -11.43 -13.87 -7.68
C ALA A 398 -12.69 -14.36 -6.96
N ARG A 399 -13.44 -13.41 -6.42
CA ARG A 399 -14.72 -13.63 -5.74
C ARG A 399 -15.80 -12.77 -6.40
N PRO A 400 -17.07 -13.21 -6.37
CA PRO A 400 -18.19 -12.36 -6.78
C PRO A 400 -18.34 -11.17 -5.81
N LEU A 401 -19.19 -10.21 -6.20
CA LEU A 401 -19.66 -9.16 -5.30
C LEU A 401 -20.34 -9.87 -4.12
N THR A 402 -19.98 -9.52 -2.90
CA THR A 402 -20.57 -10.14 -1.71
C THR A 402 -21.60 -9.22 -1.08
N ALA A 403 -22.57 -9.79 -0.37
CA ALA A 403 -23.49 -9.05 0.46
C ALA A 403 -22.75 -8.29 1.59
N PRO A 404 -23.37 -7.23 2.13
CA PRO A 404 -22.98 -6.66 3.41
C PRO A 404 -23.02 -7.73 4.52
N ASP A 405 -22.01 -7.75 5.38
CA ASP A 405 -21.87 -8.77 6.43
C ASP A 405 -22.43 -8.28 7.78
N GLU A 406 -22.71 -9.20 8.69
CA GLU A 406 -23.18 -8.94 10.06
C GLU A 406 -24.35 -7.94 10.14
N VAL A 407 -25.30 -8.05 9.21
CA VAL A 407 -26.48 -7.18 9.21
C VAL A 407 -27.33 -7.47 10.44
N SER A 408 -27.71 -6.42 11.16
CA SER A 408 -28.59 -6.53 12.33
C SER A 408 -29.55 -5.33 12.40
N VAL A 409 -30.65 -5.49 13.14
CA VAL A 409 -31.59 -4.41 13.43
C VAL A 409 -31.96 -4.41 14.91
N THR A 410 -31.97 -3.23 15.51
CA THR A 410 -32.41 -2.99 16.89
C THR A 410 -33.46 -1.89 16.91
N GLN A 411 -34.18 -1.73 18.02
CA GLN A 411 -35.12 -0.64 18.19
C GLN A 411 -35.05 0.01 19.56
N LYS A 412 -35.40 1.29 19.61
CA LYS A 412 -35.59 2.05 20.85
C LYS A 412 -36.85 2.91 20.75
N THR A 413 -37.53 3.10 21.87
CA THR A 413 -38.65 4.05 21.98
C THR A 413 -38.26 5.19 22.91
N GLU A 414 -38.21 6.40 22.38
CA GLU A 414 -37.97 7.63 23.16
C GLU A 414 -39.01 8.68 22.78
N ASN A 415 -39.60 9.35 23.77
CA ASN A 415 -40.62 10.39 23.55
C ASN A 415 -41.77 9.95 22.62
N ASN A 416 -42.25 8.71 22.77
CA ASN A 416 -43.26 8.07 21.91
C ASN A 416 -42.87 7.89 20.43
N VAL A 417 -41.59 8.04 20.09
CA VAL A 417 -41.06 7.72 18.76
C VAL A 417 -40.33 6.38 18.84
N ARG A 418 -40.82 5.39 18.09
CA ARG A 418 -40.13 4.12 17.86
C ARG A 418 -39.09 4.36 16.76
N THR A 419 -37.84 4.02 17.01
CA THR A 419 -36.74 4.14 16.04
C THR A 419 -36.13 2.78 15.79
N ALA A 420 -36.02 2.40 14.53
CA ALA A 420 -35.24 1.25 14.09
C ALA A 420 -33.81 1.69 13.79
N THR A 421 -32.83 0.90 14.20
CA THR A 421 -31.41 1.13 13.95
C THR A 421 -30.82 -0.13 13.34
N LEU A 422 -30.44 -0.04 12.07
CA LEU A 422 -29.73 -1.07 11.34
C LEU A 422 -28.23 -0.87 11.47
N SER A 423 -27.50 -1.98 11.57
CA SER A 423 -26.05 -2.00 11.46
C SER A 423 -25.58 -3.04 10.44
N TRP A 424 -24.46 -2.78 9.76
CA TRP A 424 -23.82 -3.75 8.86
C TRP A 424 -22.33 -3.47 8.68
N ASN A 425 -21.58 -4.50 8.28
CA ASN A 425 -20.19 -4.40 7.83
C ASN A 425 -20.10 -4.38 6.30
N THR A 426 -18.95 -3.92 5.79
CA THR A 426 -18.71 -3.75 4.36
C THR A 426 -18.85 -5.05 3.56
N ALA A 427 -19.28 -4.89 2.32
CA ALA A 427 -19.19 -5.90 1.28
C ALA A 427 -17.79 -5.91 0.66
N TYR A 428 -17.51 -6.93 -0.16
CA TYR A 428 -16.31 -7.01 -0.99
C TYR A 428 -16.65 -6.86 -2.47
N ALA A 429 -15.86 -6.04 -3.16
CA ALA A 429 -16.01 -5.79 -4.58
C ALA A 429 -15.50 -6.97 -5.43
N ALA A 430 -16.24 -7.29 -6.49
CA ALA A 430 -15.73 -8.06 -7.62
C ALA A 430 -14.86 -7.18 -8.54
N ASP A 431 -14.96 -7.33 -9.86
CA ASP A 431 -14.21 -6.61 -10.89
C ASP A 431 -14.75 -5.20 -11.20
N ALA A 432 -15.61 -4.64 -10.35
CA ALA A 432 -16.15 -3.28 -10.48
C ALA A 432 -16.24 -2.61 -9.10
N PRO A 433 -16.00 -1.28 -9.01
CA PRO A 433 -16.10 -0.56 -7.75
C PRO A 433 -17.53 -0.57 -7.21
N MET A 434 -17.66 -0.70 -5.89
CA MET A 434 -18.92 -0.53 -5.19
C MET A 434 -19.41 0.92 -5.28
N LYS A 435 -20.72 1.10 -5.39
CA LYS A 435 -21.36 2.39 -5.69
C LYS A 435 -22.27 2.87 -4.56
N SER A 436 -23.16 2.02 -4.07
CA SER A 436 -24.11 2.38 -3.01
C SER A 436 -24.61 1.17 -2.23
N TYR A 437 -25.08 1.42 -1.00
CA TYR A 437 -25.95 0.52 -0.26
C TYR A 437 -27.41 0.92 -0.46
N GLU A 438 -28.30 -0.05 -0.59
CA GLU A 438 -29.74 0.16 -0.55
C GLU A 438 -30.33 -0.47 0.71
N ILE A 439 -31.16 0.28 1.44
CA ILE A 439 -31.91 -0.23 2.58
C ILE A 439 -33.33 -0.51 2.11
N TRP A 440 -33.77 -1.75 2.30
CA TRP A 440 -35.09 -2.22 1.95
C TRP A 440 -35.85 -2.60 3.21
N ARG A 441 -37.12 -2.18 3.30
CA ARG A 441 -38.04 -2.54 4.38
C ARG A 441 -39.32 -3.07 3.76
N ASP A 442 -39.75 -4.26 4.18
CA ASP A 442 -40.99 -4.92 3.74
C ASP A 442 -41.13 -4.95 2.21
N GLY A 443 -40.02 -5.26 1.52
CA GLY A 443 -39.97 -5.35 0.06
C GLY A 443 -39.88 -4.01 -0.68
N ASN A 444 -39.77 -2.88 0.02
CA ASN A 444 -39.66 -1.55 -0.60
C ASN A 444 -38.30 -0.90 -0.30
N LYS A 445 -37.65 -0.30 -1.31
CA LYS A 445 -36.45 0.51 -1.09
C LYS A 445 -36.81 1.79 -0.34
N ILE A 446 -36.30 1.95 0.87
CA ILE A 446 -36.54 3.13 1.72
C ILE A 446 -35.38 4.13 1.69
N LYS A 447 -34.16 3.65 1.39
CA LYS A 447 -32.96 4.50 1.35
C LYS A 447 -31.94 3.96 0.37
N GLU A 448 -31.20 4.89 -0.26
CA GLU A 448 -29.95 4.61 -0.96
C GLU A 448 -28.84 5.49 -0.34
N ILE A 449 -27.70 4.88 -0.03
CA ILE A 449 -26.57 5.48 0.67
C ILE A 449 -25.33 5.30 -0.23
N PRO A 450 -24.64 6.38 -0.65
CA PRO A 450 -23.40 6.25 -1.41
C PRO A 450 -22.38 5.38 -0.66
N PHE A 451 -21.68 4.51 -1.38
CA PHE A 451 -20.67 3.64 -0.80
C PHE A 451 -19.51 4.46 -0.25
N THR A 452 -19.07 4.11 0.96
CA THR A 452 -17.83 4.60 1.55
C THR A 452 -17.10 3.40 2.16
N PRO A 453 -15.75 3.32 2.08
CA PRO A 453 -15.01 2.24 2.72
C PRO A 453 -15.21 2.26 4.25
N GLN A 454 -15.34 1.09 4.87
CA GLN A 454 -15.38 0.96 6.32
C GLN A 454 -13.97 1.15 6.89
N ILE A 455 -13.73 2.25 7.60
CA ILE A 455 -12.38 2.66 8.05
C ILE A 455 -11.98 2.20 9.46
N THR A 456 -12.92 1.58 10.18
CA THR A 456 -12.73 1.01 11.52
C THR A 456 -13.51 -0.30 11.65
N MET A 457 -13.31 -1.03 12.74
CA MET A 457 -14.13 -2.20 13.07
C MET A 457 -15.58 -1.86 13.46
N ASP A 458 -15.90 -0.58 13.67
CA ASP A 458 -17.26 -0.18 14.01
C ASP A 458 -18.16 -0.28 12.76
N PRO A 459 -19.36 -0.88 12.87
CA PRO A 459 -20.23 -1.10 11.72
C PRO A 459 -20.83 0.22 11.22
N PHE A 460 -21.27 0.21 9.96
CA PHE A 460 -22.14 1.27 9.45
C PHE A 460 -23.46 1.27 10.21
N ILE A 461 -24.09 2.45 10.32
CA ILE A 461 -25.36 2.61 11.03
C ILE A 461 -26.32 3.42 10.16
N PHE A 462 -27.57 2.94 10.08
CA PHE A 462 -28.71 3.69 9.54
C PHE A 462 -29.85 3.62 10.55
N SER A 463 -30.52 4.75 10.80
CA SER A 463 -31.68 4.79 11.69
C SER A 463 -32.85 5.49 11.04
N GLU A 464 -34.06 5.01 11.33
CA GLU A 464 -35.30 5.64 10.89
C GLU A 464 -36.39 5.59 11.97
N PRO A 465 -37.25 6.62 12.03
CA PRO A 465 -38.46 6.57 12.85
C PRO A 465 -39.52 5.67 12.19
N LEU A 466 -40.23 4.91 13.02
CA LEU A 466 -41.37 4.08 12.62
C LEU A 466 -42.66 4.70 13.15
N SER A 467 -43.66 4.79 12.27
CA SER A 467 -44.98 5.34 12.58
C SER A 467 -45.93 4.32 13.21
N ASP A 468 -45.54 3.05 13.26
CA ASP A 468 -46.38 1.95 13.70
C ASP A 468 -45.63 1.02 14.67
N LYS A 469 -46.41 0.11 15.25
CA LYS A 469 -45.94 -0.88 16.23
C LYS A 469 -45.73 -2.28 15.64
N THR A 470 -45.81 -2.44 14.32
CA THR A 470 -45.82 -3.73 13.64
C THR A 470 -44.41 -4.31 13.48
N THR A 471 -44.33 -5.59 13.15
CA THR A 471 -43.07 -6.25 12.80
C THR A 471 -42.64 -5.82 11.39
N HIS A 472 -41.35 -5.52 11.21
CA HIS A 472 -40.77 -5.17 9.90
C HIS A 472 -39.62 -6.12 9.54
N SER A 473 -39.44 -6.37 8.26
CA SER A 473 -38.29 -7.10 7.71
C SER A 473 -37.38 -6.15 6.94
N TYR A 474 -36.09 -6.18 7.25
CA TYR A 474 -35.07 -5.36 6.60
C TYR A 474 -34.06 -6.18 5.81
N ILE A 475 -33.62 -5.63 4.70
CA ILE A 475 -32.52 -6.16 3.88
C ILE A 475 -31.58 -5.00 3.53
N VAL A 476 -30.28 -5.24 3.61
CA VAL A 476 -29.25 -4.31 3.11
C VAL A 476 -28.66 -4.91 1.83
N LYS A 477 -28.74 -4.15 0.72
CA LYS A 477 -28.16 -4.56 -0.57
C LYS A 477 -26.94 -3.71 -0.88
N ILE A 478 -25.92 -4.29 -1.48
CA ILE A 478 -24.83 -3.55 -2.12
C ILE A 478 -25.08 -3.45 -3.62
N VAL A 479 -24.73 -2.33 -4.23
CA VAL A 479 -24.79 -2.09 -5.69
C VAL A 479 -23.40 -1.67 -6.17
N ASP A 480 -22.92 -2.25 -7.26
CA ASP A 480 -21.66 -1.85 -7.91
C ASP A 480 -21.85 -0.94 -9.13
N SER A 481 -20.76 -0.46 -9.73
CA SER A 481 -20.82 0.44 -10.90
C SER A 481 -21.31 -0.23 -12.19
N LYS A 482 -21.43 -1.57 -12.21
CA LYS A 482 -22.05 -2.34 -13.30
C LYS A 482 -23.54 -2.62 -13.00
N ASN A 483 -24.10 -2.03 -11.94
CA ASN A 483 -25.45 -2.26 -11.43
C ASN A 483 -25.73 -3.71 -11.05
N ARG A 484 -24.69 -4.48 -10.70
CA ARG A 484 -24.87 -5.78 -10.04
C ARG A 484 -25.15 -5.56 -8.56
N THR A 485 -25.88 -6.50 -7.97
CA THR A 485 -26.26 -6.43 -6.56
C THR A 485 -26.00 -7.74 -5.85
N ASP A 486 -25.73 -7.65 -4.55
CA ASP A 486 -25.84 -8.77 -3.62
C ASP A 486 -26.49 -8.26 -2.32
N GLU A 487 -27.15 -9.14 -1.56
CA GLU A 487 -28.02 -8.73 -0.45
C GLU A 487 -27.90 -9.62 0.78
N SER A 488 -28.09 -9.01 1.95
CA SER A 488 -28.14 -9.75 3.21
C SER A 488 -29.37 -10.66 3.29
N GLY A 489 -29.32 -11.65 4.17
CA GLY A 489 -30.55 -12.27 4.66
C GLY A 489 -31.48 -11.23 5.32
N PRO A 490 -32.79 -11.49 5.37
CA PRO A 490 -33.73 -10.60 6.05
C PRO A 490 -33.46 -10.58 7.55
N VAL A 491 -33.43 -9.39 8.15
CA VAL A 491 -33.38 -9.20 9.61
C VAL A 491 -34.71 -8.66 10.11
N ILE A 492 -35.26 -9.30 11.13
CA ILE A 492 -36.61 -9.01 11.62
C ILE A 492 -36.54 -8.06 12.81
N LEU A 493 -37.26 -6.94 12.70
CA LEU A 493 -37.53 -6.05 13.81
C LEU A 493 -38.92 -6.33 14.36
N GLU A 494 -38.98 -7.00 15.52
CA GLU A 494 -40.26 -7.36 16.13
C GLU A 494 -41.11 -6.15 16.52
N GLY A 495 -42.42 -6.30 16.37
CA GLY A 495 -43.40 -5.34 16.84
C GLY A 495 -43.33 -5.09 18.34
N ILE A 496 -43.89 -3.97 18.78
CA ILE A 496 -44.00 -3.60 20.19
C ILE A 496 -45.46 -3.56 20.61
N VAL A 497 -45.76 -3.91 21.87
CA VAL A 497 -47.14 -3.89 22.40
C VAL A 497 -47.60 -2.47 22.70
#